data_AF-A0A0D6LS04-F1
#
_entry.id   AF-A0A0D6LS04-F1
#
_cell.length_a   1.000
_cell.length_b   1.000
_cell.length_c   1.000
_cell.angle_alpha   90.00
_cell.angle_beta   90.00
_cell.angle_gamma   90.00
#
_symmetry.space_group_name_H-M   'P 1'
#
loop_
_entity.id
_entity.type
_entity.pdbx_description
1 polymer ?
#
loop_
_entity_poly.entity_id
_entity_poly.type
_entity_poly.pdbx_seq_one_letter_code
_entity_poly.pdbx_strand_id
1 'polypeptide(L)'
;MEKRLLEETSNASMLTALESQKARPNGRAASVMQRGLLLRSSVAQLSTSLAGQSARPVCSLRGLSPGQARICDLFKDHMPAVGQGAQTAIQECQYQFKSNRWNCSTPYGSGIVGPVHKLGLLASCGCSEEAKPKNVADDWTWGGCGDNVDYGYRFSKNFIDIREKERDPRRDQDHGRSLMNRRNNEAGRKILKRHTAPKCKCHGVSGACNLKTCWMQLPTMRQVGNILQNKYKNAIRVQVNSRGNLQLVADQLPKDPGGRRKTRALPTDLVFMDDSPDYCRQDRAAGTLGTQGRICRRGSDGADGCDSLCCGRGYNTYTVEQTTKCNCKFEWCCKVVCQMCTNTTQVDICK
;
A
#
# COMPACT_ATOMS: atom_id res chain seq x y z
N MET A 1 -16.70 -9.64 -9.74
CA MET A 1 -15.46 -10.42 -9.72
C MET A 1 -14.33 -9.52 -9.24
N GLU A 2 -13.92 -9.70 -8.00
CA GLU A 2 -12.74 -9.04 -7.42
C GLU A 2 -11.47 -9.80 -7.88
N LYS A 3 -10.27 -9.20 -7.79
CA LYS A 3 -9.01 -9.81 -8.27
C LYS A 3 -7.94 -9.80 -7.16
N ARG A 4 -7.14 -10.86 -7.01
CA ARG A 4 -6.07 -10.91 -5.98
C ARG A 4 -4.79 -10.24 -6.50
N LEU A 5 -4.72 -8.92 -6.32
CA LEU A 5 -3.62 -8.07 -6.81
C LEU A 5 -2.97 -7.20 -5.72
N LEU A 6 -3.75 -6.75 -4.74
CA LEU A 6 -3.43 -5.59 -3.92
C LEU A 6 -2.77 -5.88 -2.58
N GLU A 7 -2.67 -7.15 -2.18
CA GLU A 7 -1.89 -7.54 -1.00
C GLU A 7 -0.39 -7.22 -1.18
N GLU A 8 0.11 -7.12 -2.42
CA GLU A 8 1.54 -6.93 -2.70
C GLU A 8 1.89 -5.70 -3.57
N THR A 9 1.04 -5.27 -4.53
CA THR A 9 1.29 -4.06 -5.34
C THR A 9 1.38 -2.77 -4.53
N SER A 10 0.63 -2.72 -3.43
CA SER A 10 0.50 -1.51 -2.59
C SER A 10 1.83 -1.12 -1.96
N ASN A 11 2.71 -2.08 -1.65
CA ASN A 11 3.98 -1.81 -0.97
C ASN A 11 5.07 -1.28 -1.93
N ALA A 12 5.11 -1.79 -3.16
CA ALA A 12 6.13 -1.42 -4.13
C ALA A 12 5.91 -0.06 -4.77
N SER A 13 4.65 0.35 -4.89
CA SER A 13 4.23 1.68 -5.30
C SER A 13 4.50 2.77 -4.25
N MET A 14 5.24 2.47 -3.18
CA MET A 14 5.19 3.25 -1.94
C MET A 14 6.47 3.34 -1.13
N LEU A 15 7.36 2.35 -1.16
CA LEU A 15 8.73 2.53 -0.66
C LEU A 15 9.55 3.57 -1.47
N THR A 16 8.96 4.18 -2.49
CA THR A 16 9.53 5.28 -3.28
C THR A 16 9.04 6.67 -2.83
N ALA A 17 8.13 6.76 -1.84
CA ALA A 17 7.17 7.86 -1.78
C ALA A 17 7.37 8.96 -0.71
N LEU A 18 8.03 8.74 0.44
CA LEU A 18 7.90 9.68 1.58
C LEU A 18 9.18 9.86 2.45
N GLU A 19 9.82 11.01 2.24
CA GLU A 19 10.18 12.06 3.22
C GLU A 19 10.66 11.71 4.67
N SER A 20 11.92 12.12 4.94
CA SER A 20 12.30 13.11 5.99
C SER A 20 12.11 12.85 7.52
N GLN A 21 13.21 12.38 8.15
CA GLN A 21 13.78 12.73 9.49
C GLN A 21 13.14 12.31 10.87
N LYS A 22 14.06 12.04 11.82
CA LYS A 22 14.02 12.06 13.32
C LYS A 22 13.28 10.96 14.16
N ALA A 23 13.43 10.99 15.49
CA ALA A 23 13.86 9.83 16.34
C ALA A 23 13.02 9.57 17.67
N ARG A 24 13.25 8.56 18.56
CA ARG A 24 14.27 7.47 18.66
C ARG A 24 13.74 6.05 19.14
N PRO A 25 14.25 5.26 20.14
CA PRO A 25 14.11 3.77 20.15
C PRO A 25 13.06 3.19 21.14
N ASN A 26 12.66 1.89 21.19
CA ASN A 26 13.44 0.66 21.53
C ASN A 26 12.69 -0.68 21.25
N GLY A 27 13.38 -1.74 20.76
CA GLY A 27 13.10 -3.22 20.90
C GLY A 27 11.81 -3.82 20.28
N ARG A 28 11.69 -5.11 19.88
CA ARG A 28 12.41 -6.38 20.15
C ARG A 28 11.94 -7.46 19.12
N ALA A 29 12.78 -8.45 18.71
CA ALA A 29 12.55 -9.30 17.50
C ALA A 29 12.82 -10.86 17.58
N ALA A 30 12.65 -11.58 16.44
CA ALA A 30 12.96 -13.00 16.10
C ALA A 30 11.97 -14.13 16.57
N SER A 31 11.94 -15.37 16.04
CA SER A 31 12.70 -16.03 14.95
C SER A 31 11.86 -17.07 14.14
N VAL A 32 12.36 -17.39 12.95
CA VAL A 32 12.19 -18.49 11.95
C VAL A 32 11.53 -19.80 12.50
N MET A 33 10.42 -20.34 11.93
CA MET A 33 10.29 -21.23 10.74
C MET A 33 11.10 -22.55 10.80
N GLN A 34 10.68 -23.75 10.36
CA GLN A 34 9.46 -24.29 9.74
C GLN A 34 9.64 -25.82 9.52
N ARG A 35 8.60 -26.68 9.51
CA ARG A 35 8.65 -28.04 8.89
C ARG A 35 7.30 -28.76 8.90
N GLY A 36 6.74 -29.10 7.73
CA GLY A 36 5.81 -30.24 7.61
C GLY A 36 4.44 -30.04 6.92
N LEU A 37 4.27 -29.05 6.03
CA LEU A 37 3.16 -28.91 5.05
C LEU A 37 1.71 -28.72 5.54
N LEU A 38 1.31 -29.26 6.71
CA LEU A 38 0.31 -28.62 7.58
C LEU A 38 0.94 -28.05 8.88
N LEU A 39 2.26 -28.17 9.00
CA LEU A 39 3.11 -27.56 10.02
C LEU A 39 3.99 -26.44 9.42
N ARG A 40 3.35 -25.35 8.98
CA ARG A 40 4.06 -24.09 8.63
C ARG A 40 3.70 -22.91 9.54
N SER A 41 2.89 -23.13 10.57
CA SER A 41 2.54 -22.17 11.62
C SER A 41 3.29 -22.48 12.92
N SER A 42 4.15 -21.57 13.38
CA SER A 42 4.70 -21.58 14.75
C SER A 42 3.68 -21.02 15.77
N VAL A 43 2.39 -21.34 15.59
CA VAL A 43 1.26 -20.76 16.34
C VAL A 43 0.69 -21.82 17.27
N ALA A 44 1.47 -22.17 18.29
CA ALA A 44 1.05 -23.05 19.39
C ALA A 44 1.94 -22.97 20.65
N GLN A 45 3.10 -22.29 20.62
CA GLN A 45 4.04 -22.29 21.75
C GLN A 45 4.60 -20.89 22.02
N LEU A 46 4.84 -20.63 23.32
CA LEU A 46 5.37 -19.40 23.94
C LEU A 46 4.39 -18.23 24.16
N SER A 47 3.28 -18.54 24.83
CA SER A 47 2.70 -17.64 25.84
C SER A 47 3.29 -17.95 27.21
N THR A 48 4.47 -17.41 27.55
CA THR A 48 5.03 -17.10 28.90
C THR A 48 6.57 -17.07 28.92
N SER A 49 7.14 -15.88 29.06
CA SER A 49 8.21 -15.58 30.03
C SER A 49 8.39 -14.06 30.14
N LEU A 50 8.51 -13.57 31.39
CA LEU A 50 8.55 -12.14 31.71
C LEU A 50 9.93 -11.50 31.51
N ALA A 51 9.96 -10.18 31.68
CA ALA A 51 11.11 -9.38 32.12
C ALA A 51 12.39 -9.43 31.25
N GLY A 52 12.63 -8.34 30.50
CA GLY A 52 13.92 -8.11 29.83
C GLY A 52 13.80 -7.40 28.49
N GLN A 53 13.49 -6.10 28.51
CA GLN A 53 13.56 -5.26 27.31
C GLN A 53 15.02 -5.01 26.88
N SER A 54 15.62 -5.99 26.21
CA SER A 54 16.76 -5.73 25.32
C SER A 54 16.25 -5.45 23.90
N ALA A 55 16.90 -4.52 23.19
CA ALA A 55 16.45 -4.01 21.89
C ALA A 55 16.92 -4.87 20.69
N ARG A 56 16.48 -6.14 20.66
CA ARG A 56 16.81 -7.10 19.58
C ARG A 56 16.56 -6.53 18.16
N PRO A 57 17.33 -6.93 17.13
CA PRO A 57 17.63 -6.09 15.96
C PRO A 57 16.45 -5.80 15.02
N VAL A 58 16.46 -4.59 14.44
CA VAL A 58 15.54 -4.11 13.39
C VAL A 58 15.49 -5.04 12.16
N CYS A 59 16.55 -5.81 11.93
CA CYS A 59 16.67 -6.73 10.78
C CYS A 59 16.36 -8.20 11.10
N SER A 60 16.02 -8.51 12.36
CA SER A 60 15.58 -9.84 12.79
C SER A 60 14.04 -9.96 12.88
N LEU A 61 13.33 -9.10 12.17
CA LEU A 61 11.86 -9.09 12.10
C LEU A 61 11.33 -10.37 11.44
N ARG A 62 10.28 -10.96 12.02
CA ARG A 62 9.61 -12.12 11.42
C ARG A 62 8.92 -11.67 10.12
N GLY A 63 9.32 -12.25 8.99
CA GLY A 63 8.74 -11.99 7.68
C GLY A 63 9.71 -11.48 6.62
N LEU A 64 10.88 -10.95 7.01
CA LEU A 64 11.93 -10.63 6.07
C LEU A 64 12.54 -11.91 5.48
N SER A 65 12.73 -11.92 4.16
CA SER A 65 13.59 -12.91 3.49
C SER A 65 15.07 -12.74 3.90
N PRO A 66 15.92 -13.78 3.75
CA PRO A 66 17.36 -13.66 4.02
C PRO A 66 18.02 -12.47 3.31
N GLY A 67 17.63 -12.17 2.07
CA GLY A 67 18.12 -11.03 1.30
C GLY A 67 17.60 -9.69 1.80
N GLN A 68 16.33 -9.62 2.22
CA GLN A 68 15.80 -8.44 2.91
C GLN A 68 16.50 -8.19 4.24
N ALA A 69 16.83 -9.23 5.00
CA ALA A 69 17.61 -9.10 6.23
C ALA A 69 19.01 -8.52 5.94
N ARG A 70 19.73 -9.04 4.93
CA ARG A 70 21.04 -8.48 4.51
C ARG A 70 20.95 -7.02 4.05
N ILE A 71 19.94 -6.65 3.26
CA ILE A 71 19.76 -5.25 2.83
C ILE A 71 19.36 -4.37 4.02
N CYS A 72 18.48 -4.84 4.92
CA CYS A 72 18.17 -4.16 6.17
C CYS A 72 19.43 -3.92 7.00
N ASP A 73 20.32 -4.91 7.11
CA ASP A 73 21.53 -4.79 7.94
C ASP A 73 22.52 -3.76 7.38
N LEU A 74 22.55 -3.56 6.06
CA LEU A 74 23.32 -2.50 5.39
C LEU A 74 22.66 -1.11 5.50
N PHE A 75 21.32 -1.06 5.50
CA PHE A 75 20.54 0.18 5.42
C PHE A 75 19.59 0.35 6.62
N LYS A 76 20.12 0.18 7.84
CA LYS A 76 19.31 0.20 9.09
C LYS A 76 18.59 1.53 9.31
N ASP A 77 19.19 2.63 8.87
CA ASP A 77 18.66 3.99 8.95
C ASP A 77 17.45 4.23 8.03
N HIS A 78 17.27 3.40 6.99
CA HIS A 78 16.12 3.45 6.09
C HIS A 78 14.87 2.77 6.67
N MET A 79 15.05 1.77 7.54
CA MET A 79 13.98 0.90 8.00
C MET A 79 12.79 1.62 8.66
N PRO A 80 12.97 2.74 9.41
CA PRO A 80 11.87 3.61 9.84
C PRO A 80 10.98 4.10 8.69
N ALA A 81 11.58 4.68 7.64
CA ALA A 81 10.87 5.18 6.47
C ALA A 81 10.23 4.04 5.66
N VAL A 82 10.91 2.89 5.56
CA VAL A 82 10.36 1.67 4.94
C VAL A 82 9.10 1.19 5.67
N GLY A 83 9.15 1.11 7.00
CA GLY A 83 8.01 0.71 7.82
C GLY A 83 6.84 1.70 7.74
N GLN A 84 7.13 3.00 7.82
CA GLN A 84 6.12 4.06 7.69
C GLN A 84 5.47 4.06 6.31
N GLY A 85 6.25 3.96 5.24
CA GLY A 85 5.74 3.85 3.87
C GLY A 85 4.79 2.66 3.71
N ALA A 86 5.18 1.47 4.21
CA ALA A 86 4.32 0.30 4.17
C ALA A 86 3.04 0.45 5.04
N GLN A 87 3.10 1.16 6.17
CA GLN A 87 1.92 1.45 6.99
C GLN A 87 0.93 2.39 6.26
N THR A 88 1.43 3.48 5.68
CA THR A 88 0.62 4.41 4.86
C THR A 88 0.02 3.69 3.64
N ALA A 89 0.69 2.64 3.13
CA ALA A 89 0.17 1.81 2.03
C ALA A 89 -1.06 1.02 2.40
N ILE A 90 -1.01 0.33 3.54
CA ILE A 90 -2.12 -0.47 4.02
C ILE A 90 -3.30 0.44 4.38
N GLN A 91 -3.05 1.62 4.96
CA GLN A 91 -4.09 2.62 5.23
C GLN A 91 -4.78 3.12 3.95
N GLU A 92 -4.03 3.44 2.89
CA GLU A 92 -4.62 3.86 1.62
C GLU A 92 -5.37 2.71 0.94
N CYS A 93 -4.81 1.50 0.95
CA CYS A 93 -5.47 0.31 0.42
C CYS A 93 -6.79 0.02 1.16
N GLN A 94 -6.78 0.07 2.50
CA GLN A 94 -7.98 -0.03 3.33
C GLN A 94 -8.99 1.08 3.02
N TYR A 95 -8.56 2.31 2.75
CA TYR A 95 -9.49 3.37 2.30
C TYR A 95 -10.12 3.04 0.95
N GLN A 96 -9.32 2.63 -0.04
CA GLN A 96 -9.79 2.33 -1.40
C GLN A 96 -10.76 1.13 -1.43
N PHE A 97 -10.63 0.22 -0.45
CA PHE A 97 -11.41 -1.03 -0.35
C PHE A 97 -12.38 -1.08 0.83
N LYS A 98 -12.53 -0.02 1.64
CA LYS A 98 -13.38 0.01 2.85
C LYS A 98 -14.82 -0.49 2.63
N SER A 99 -15.33 -0.29 1.42
CA SER A 99 -16.68 -0.65 0.98
C SER A 99 -16.74 -1.97 0.20
N ASN A 100 -15.61 -2.53 -0.24
CA ASN A 100 -15.53 -3.77 -1.01
C ASN A 100 -15.62 -5.00 -0.09
N ARG A 101 -15.99 -6.17 -0.63
CA ARG A 101 -16.10 -7.42 0.14
C ARG A 101 -14.76 -7.81 0.77
N TRP A 102 -13.67 -7.73 0.01
CA TRP A 102 -12.33 -7.64 0.59
C TRP A 102 -12.00 -6.17 0.90
N ASN A 103 -11.69 -5.85 2.16
CA ASN A 103 -11.45 -4.48 2.62
C ASN A 103 -9.97 -4.11 2.82
N CYS A 104 -9.05 -4.83 2.17
CA CYS A 104 -7.61 -4.75 2.43
C CYS A 104 -7.21 -4.99 3.91
N SER A 105 -7.99 -5.85 4.59
CA SER A 105 -7.51 -6.52 5.80
C SER A 105 -6.46 -7.57 5.40
N THR A 106 -5.27 -7.45 5.97
CA THR A 106 -4.25 -8.50 5.92
C THR A 106 -4.59 -9.55 7.00
N PRO A 107 -4.53 -10.85 6.70
CA PRO A 107 -4.59 -11.88 7.73
C PRO A 107 -3.51 -11.64 8.80
N TYR A 108 -3.88 -11.78 10.07
CA TYR A 108 -3.01 -11.52 11.22
C TYR A 108 -1.65 -12.20 11.07
N GLY A 109 -0.57 -11.43 11.21
CA GLY A 109 0.79 -11.98 11.25
C GLY A 109 1.41 -12.32 9.89
N SER A 110 0.81 -11.94 8.75
CA SER A 110 1.59 -11.84 7.51
C SER A 110 2.71 -10.82 7.74
N GLY A 111 3.97 -11.28 7.79
CA GLY A 111 5.16 -10.48 8.16
C GLY A 111 5.61 -9.46 7.10
N ILE A 112 4.63 -8.81 6.47
CA ILE A 112 4.78 -7.80 5.41
C ILE A 112 5.10 -6.43 6.02
N VAL A 113 4.64 -6.16 7.25
CA VAL A 113 4.99 -4.96 8.03
C VAL A 113 5.32 -5.37 9.47
N GLY A 114 6.59 -5.27 9.83
CA GLY A 114 7.02 -5.38 11.23
C GLY A 114 6.78 -4.08 12.01
N PRO A 115 6.97 -4.07 13.35
CA PRO A 115 6.91 -2.86 14.15
C PRO A 115 7.79 -1.73 13.60
N VAL A 116 7.18 -0.57 13.39
CA VAL A 116 7.84 0.65 12.89
C VAL A 116 8.63 1.30 14.04
N HIS A 117 9.95 1.33 13.93
CA HIS A 117 10.80 2.08 14.87
C HIS A 117 10.83 3.57 14.49
N LYS A 118 10.49 4.45 15.43
CA LYS A 118 10.46 5.92 15.24
C LYS A 118 11.88 6.52 15.26
N LEU A 119 12.72 6.24 14.27
CA LEU A 119 14.19 6.30 14.44
C LEU A 119 14.99 6.92 13.28
N GLY A 120 14.56 8.06 12.70
CA GLY A 120 15.38 8.84 11.76
C GLY A 120 16.47 9.69 12.46
N LEU A 121 17.39 10.39 11.79
CA LEU A 121 17.53 10.68 10.35
C LEU A 121 18.21 9.54 9.57
N LEU A 122 18.01 9.52 8.25
CA LEU A 122 18.87 8.78 7.33
C LEU A 122 20.22 9.52 7.26
N ALA A 123 21.33 8.81 7.43
CA ALA A 123 22.68 9.37 7.28
C ALA A 123 23.18 9.33 5.83
N SER A 124 22.42 8.69 4.95
CA SER A 124 22.86 8.16 3.66
C SER A 124 21.98 8.57 2.47
N CYS A 125 20.98 9.43 2.70
CA CYS A 125 20.09 9.97 1.66
C CYS A 125 20.09 11.50 1.69
N GLY A 126 20.39 12.12 0.55
CA GLY A 126 20.30 13.58 0.35
C GLY A 126 19.05 13.99 -0.43
N CYS A 127 18.91 15.30 -0.65
CA CYS A 127 17.91 15.86 -1.56
C CYS A 127 18.14 15.36 -3.01
N SER A 128 17.14 15.49 -3.87
CA SER A 128 17.30 15.21 -5.30
C SER A 128 18.30 16.16 -5.95
N GLU A 129 19.27 15.61 -6.68
CA GLU A 129 20.21 16.33 -7.54
C GLU A 129 19.68 16.44 -9.00
N GLU A 130 18.41 16.09 -9.24
CA GLU A 130 17.82 16.17 -10.58
C GLU A 130 17.76 17.61 -11.09
N ALA A 131 18.35 17.82 -12.27
CA ALA A 131 18.29 19.08 -12.99
C ALA A 131 16.86 19.46 -13.39
N LYS A 132 16.61 20.77 -13.55
CA LYS A 132 15.33 21.34 -14.01
C LYS A 132 14.83 20.59 -15.26
N PRO A 133 13.63 19.99 -15.24
CA PRO A 133 13.09 19.31 -16.41
C PRO A 133 12.86 20.28 -17.57
N LYS A 134 13.22 19.87 -18.80
CA LYS A 134 13.15 20.72 -20.02
C LYS A 134 11.74 21.23 -20.37
N ASN A 135 10.70 20.65 -19.80
CA ASN A 135 9.30 21.02 -19.98
C ASN A 135 8.79 21.99 -18.89
N VAL A 136 9.70 22.58 -18.10
CA VAL A 136 9.40 23.60 -17.09
C VAL A 136 9.90 24.94 -17.61
N ALA A 137 9.04 25.96 -17.61
CA ALA A 137 9.35 27.27 -18.19
C ALA A 137 10.58 27.92 -17.53
N ASP A 138 11.39 28.60 -18.35
CA ASP A 138 12.73 29.04 -17.96
C ASP A 138 12.73 30.07 -16.82
N ASP A 139 11.64 30.85 -16.67
CA ASP A 139 11.41 31.81 -15.58
C ASP A 139 11.28 31.17 -14.18
N TRP A 140 11.13 29.85 -14.08
CA TRP A 140 10.96 29.16 -12.79
C TRP A 140 12.32 28.90 -12.15
N THR A 141 12.58 29.52 -10.99
CA THR A 141 13.76 29.21 -10.16
C THR A 141 13.70 27.75 -9.69
N TRP A 142 14.71 26.97 -10.03
CA TRP A 142 14.83 25.56 -9.62
C TRP A 142 15.69 25.46 -8.35
N GLY A 143 15.19 24.80 -7.31
CA GLY A 143 15.93 24.64 -6.06
C GLY A 143 15.08 24.22 -4.86
N GLY A 144 15.71 24.16 -3.70
CA GLY A 144 15.15 23.54 -2.49
C GLY A 144 15.51 22.06 -2.39
N CYS A 145 14.82 21.33 -1.51
CA CYS A 145 15.03 19.89 -1.34
C CYS A 145 13.92 19.12 -2.06
N GLY A 146 14.17 18.73 -3.32
CA GLY A 146 13.25 17.89 -4.09
C GLY A 146 13.33 16.42 -3.68
N ASP A 147 12.25 15.67 -3.93
CA ASP A 147 12.16 14.24 -3.64
C ASP A 147 13.14 13.44 -4.50
N ASN A 148 14.01 12.65 -3.87
CA ASN A 148 14.97 11.79 -4.58
C ASN A 148 14.30 10.48 -5.04
N VAL A 149 13.41 10.62 -6.03
CA VAL A 149 12.58 9.52 -6.54
C VAL A 149 13.43 8.39 -7.13
N ASP A 150 14.56 8.70 -7.76
CA ASP A 150 15.44 7.69 -8.34
C ASP A 150 16.21 6.89 -7.29
N TYR A 151 16.60 7.51 -6.17
CA TYR A 151 17.13 6.79 -5.02
C TYR A 151 16.08 5.82 -4.46
N GLY A 152 14.88 6.32 -4.15
CA GLY A 152 13.77 5.50 -3.66
C GLY A 152 13.41 4.37 -4.62
N TYR A 153 13.48 4.60 -5.94
CA TYR A 153 13.18 3.61 -6.96
C TYR A 153 14.16 2.44 -6.92
N ARG A 154 15.47 2.77 -6.84
CA ARG A 154 16.55 1.77 -6.75
C ARG A 154 16.47 1.00 -5.44
N PHE A 155 16.24 1.69 -4.32
CA PHE A 155 16.12 1.06 -3.00
C PHE A 155 14.93 0.10 -2.95
N SER A 156 13.72 0.57 -3.30
CA SER A 156 12.51 -0.25 -3.34
C SER A 156 12.64 -1.46 -4.28
N LYS A 157 13.28 -1.29 -5.45
CA LYS A 157 13.58 -2.39 -6.38
C LYS A 157 14.48 -3.45 -5.75
N ASN A 158 15.50 -3.05 -5.01
CA ASN A 158 16.43 -3.98 -4.39
C ASN A 158 15.82 -4.66 -3.16
N PHE A 159 15.14 -3.92 -2.30
CA PHE A 159 14.59 -4.43 -1.04
C PHE A 159 13.31 -5.28 -1.21
N ILE A 160 12.41 -4.93 -2.14
CA ILE A 160 11.18 -5.71 -2.33
C ILE A 160 11.41 -6.90 -3.26
N ASP A 161 12.01 -6.68 -4.43
CA ASP A 161 12.12 -7.75 -5.44
C ASP A 161 13.10 -8.87 -5.03
N ILE A 162 13.95 -8.70 -4.01
CA ILE A 162 14.88 -9.76 -3.58
C ILE A 162 14.13 -11.00 -3.04
N ARG A 163 13.02 -10.81 -2.31
CA ARG A 163 12.17 -11.91 -1.83
C ARG A 163 11.64 -12.78 -2.97
N GLU A 164 11.32 -12.14 -4.09
CA GLU A 164 10.83 -12.77 -5.33
C GLU A 164 11.95 -13.30 -6.24
N LYS A 165 13.22 -13.21 -5.81
CA LYS A 165 14.41 -13.72 -6.53
C LYS A 165 15.15 -14.81 -5.77
N GLU A 166 15.03 -14.85 -4.44
CA GLU A 166 15.71 -15.84 -3.60
C GLU A 166 15.04 -17.23 -3.60
N ARG A 167 13.82 -17.35 -4.14
CA ARG A 167 13.18 -18.65 -4.35
C ARG A 167 13.76 -19.35 -5.58
N ASP A 168 14.05 -20.64 -5.47
CA ASP A 168 14.59 -21.47 -6.54
C ASP A 168 13.54 -21.74 -7.65
N PRO A 169 13.72 -21.24 -8.89
CA PRO A 169 12.76 -21.43 -9.97
C PRO A 169 12.54 -22.90 -10.37
N ARG A 170 13.48 -23.80 -10.05
CA ARG A 170 13.40 -25.23 -10.40
C ARG A 170 12.60 -26.06 -9.38
N ARG A 171 12.35 -25.49 -8.20
CA ARG A 171 11.76 -26.20 -7.05
C ARG A 171 10.45 -25.57 -6.56
N ASP A 172 10.05 -24.45 -7.14
CA ASP A 172 8.91 -23.66 -6.69
C ASP A 172 7.74 -23.67 -7.67
N GLN A 173 6.61 -24.20 -7.19
CA GLN A 173 5.32 -24.13 -7.89
C GLN A 173 4.82 -22.68 -8.07
N ASP A 174 5.35 -21.74 -7.28
CA ASP A 174 5.03 -20.31 -7.33
C ASP A 174 5.91 -19.47 -8.30
N HIS A 175 6.77 -20.05 -9.15
CA HIS A 175 7.63 -19.26 -10.09
C HIS A 175 6.83 -18.20 -10.90
N GLY A 176 5.62 -18.57 -11.35
CA GLY A 176 4.70 -17.62 -12.01
C GLY A 176 4.27 -16.46 -11.10
N ARG A 177 3.98 -16.73 -9.81
CA ARG A 177 3.63 -15.69 -8.82
C ARG A 177 4.79 -14.74 -8.63
N SER A 178 6.02 -15.22 -8.45
CA SER A 178 7.16 -14.31 -8.25
C SER A 178 7.47 -13.44 -9.47
N LEU A 179 7.21 -13.92 -10.69
CA LEU A 179 7.23 -13.06 -11.89
C LEU A 179 6.09 -12.02 -11.89
N MET A 180 4.86 -12.44 -11.55
CA MET A 180 3.68 -11.58 -11.45
C MET A 180 3.91 -10.46 -10.42
N ASN A 181 4.41 -10.83 -9.24
CA ASN A 181 4.78 -9.94 -8.14
C ASN A 181 5.81 -8.91 -8.56
N ARG A 182 6.92 -9.35 -9.19
CA ARG A 182 7.95 -8.42 -9.70
C ARG A 182 7.41 -7.47 -10.78
N ARG A 183 6.51 -7.93 -11.65
CA ARG A 183 5.84 -7.08 -12.65
C ARG A 183 4.95 -6.04 -11.98
N ASN A 184 4.16 -6.47 -11.01
CA ASN A 184 3.28 -5.64 -10.20
C ASN A 184 4.07 -4.60 -9.38
N ASN A 185 5.21 -4.99 -8.81
CA ASN A 185 6.10 -4.10 -8.07
C ASN A 185 6.70 -3.01 -8.95
N GLU A 186 7.17 -3.40 -10.13
CA GLU A 186 7.72 -2.51 -11.15
C GLU A 186 6.68 -1.52 -11.68
N ALA A 187 5.42 -1.97 -11.86
CA ALA A 187 4.31 -1.11 -12.26
C ALA A 187 4.05 -0.02 -11.22
N GLY A 188 4.07 -0.37 -9.93
CA GLY A 188 3.95 0.56 -8.81
C GLY A 188 5.03 1.64 -8.80
N ARG A 189 6.30 1.22 -8.81
CA ARG A 189 7.46 2.15 -8.85
C ARG A 189 7.41 3.08 -10.08
N LYS A 190 6.96 2.57 -11.23
CA LYS A 190 6.76 3.37 -12.46
C LYS A 190 5.57 4.32 -12.40
N ILE A 191 4.52 4.01 -11.64
CA ILE A 191 3.41 4.94 -11.42
C ILE A 191 3.90 6.16 -10.67
N LEU A 192 4.64 6.00 -9.56
CA LEU A 192 5.23 7.14 -8.84
C LEU A 192 6.15 7.98 -9.71
N LYS A 193 7.18 7.37 -10.34
CA LYS A 193 8.13 8.13 -11.17
C LYS A 193 7.47 8.88 -12.34
N ARG A 194 6.33 8.40 -12.86
CA ARG A 194 5.58 9.07 -13.94
C ARG A 194 4.63 10.18 -13.48
N HIS A 195 4.25 10.21 -12.20
CA HIS A 195 3.35 11.22 -11.63
C HIS A 195 4.05 12.16 -10.64
N THR A 196 5.37 12.01 -10.47
CA THR A 196 6.21 13.03 -9.84
C THR A 196 6.20 14.27 -10.74
N ALA A 197 5.98 15.44 -10.17
CA ALA A 197 5.83 16.67 -10.93
C ALA A 197 6.48 17.86 -10.21
N PRO A 198 6.88 18.92 -10.93
CA PRO A 198 7.30 20.17 -10.33
C PRO A 198 6.21 20.73 -9.41
N LYS A 199 6.61 21.09 -8.18
CA LYS A 199 5.80 21.83 -7.22
C LYS A 199 6.57 23.08 -6.81
N CYS A 200 5.84 24.18 -6.68
CA CYS A 200 6.39 25.50 -6.48
C CYS A 200 5.82 26.15 -5.23
N LYS A 201 6.65 26.93 -4.54
CA LYS A 201 6.24 27.83 -3.47
C LYS A 201 6.52 29.26 -3.88
N CYS A 202 5.54 30.13 -3.67
CA CYS A 202 5.65 31.56 -3.93
C CYS A 202 6.27 32.28 -2.72
N HIS A 203 7.10 33.27 -3.01
CA HIS A 203 7.92 33.99 -2.03
C HIS A 203 7.93 35.51 -2.26
N GLY A 204 7.07 36.02 -3.14
CA GLY A 204 6.90 37.46 -3.35
C GLY A 204 6.24 38.16 -2.14
N VAL A 205 6.39 39.48 -2.11
CA VAL A 205 5.82 40.35 -1.07
C VAL A 205 4.31 40.09 -0.93
N SER A 206 3.83 39.99 0.31
CA SER A 206 2.43 39.69 0.65
C SER A 206 1.86 38.39 0.02
N GLY A 207 2.72 37.43 -0.35
CA GLY A 207 2.32 36.16 -0.95
C GLY A 207 2.23 36.17 -2.48
N ALA A 208 2.71 37.22 -3.15
CA ALA A 208 2.76 37.28 -4.60
C ALA A 208 3.61 36.14 -5.21
N CYS A 209 3.21 35.67 -6.41
CA CYS A 209 3.89 34.59 -7.13
C CYS A 209 4.85 35.06 -8.24
N ASN A 210 5.24 36.33 -8.23
CA ASN A 210 6.27 36.88 -9.13
C ASN A 210 7.65 36.29 -8.85
N LEU A 211 7.94 35.93 -7.59
CA LEU A 211 9.06 35.09 -7.19
C LEU A 211 8.53 33.74 -6.70
N LYS A 212 8.97 32.65 -7.31
CA LYS A 212 8.62 31.27 -6.93
C LYS A 212 9.83 30.35 -7.09
N THR A 213 9.98 29.42 -6.17
CA THR A 213 11.01 28.36 -6.23
C THR A 213 10.31 27.02 -6.38
N CYS A 214 10.81 26.17 -7.28
CA CYS A 214 10.20 24.90 -7.65
C CYS A 214 11.18 23.73 -7.51
N TRP A 215 10.64 22.57 -7.12
CA TRP A 215 11.34 21.30 -6.97
C TRP A 215 10.49 20.14 -7.48
N MET A 216 11.10 18.98 -7.76
CA MET A 216 10.32 17.74 -8.00
C MET A 216 9.67 17.27 -6.70
N GLN A 217 8.36 17.04 -6.73
CA GLN A 217 7.62 16.45 -5.62
C GLN A 217 6.78 15.26 -6.09
N LEU A 218 6.72 14.24 -5.24
CA LEU A 218 5.93 13.03 -5.43
C LEU A 218 4.41 13.32 -5.34
N PRO A 219 3.57 12.52 -6.01
CA PRO A 219 2.11 12.62 -5.87
C PRO A 219 1.68 12.23 -4.46
N THR A 220 0.62 12.87 -3.96
CA THR A 220 0.03 12.50 -2.66
C THR A 220 -0.48 11.06 -2.67
N MET A 221 -0.46 10.39 -1.51
CA MET A 221 -0.85 8.98 -1.47
C MET A 221 -2.29 8.73 -1.95
N ARG A 222 -3.21 9.67 -1.72
CA ARG A 222 -4.58 9.65 -2.26
C ARG A 222 -4.60 9.58 -3.80
N GLN A 223 -3.75 10.35 -4.47
CA GLN A 223 -3.65 10.33 -5.94
C GLN A 223 -3.10 8.99 -6.43
N VAL A 224 -2.06 8.47 -5.77
CA VAL A 224 -1.46 7.16 -6.09
C VAL A 224 -2.48 6.03 -5.90
N GLY A 225 -3.21 6.03 -4.78
CA GLY A 225 -4.27 5.06 -4.51
C GLY A 225 -5.38 5.09 -5.56
N ASN A 226 -5.83 6.28 -5.97
CA ASN A 226 -6.82 6.42 -7.05
C ASN A 226 -6.32 5.86 -8.40
N ILE A 227 -5.05 6.12 -8.75
CA ILE A 227 -4.42 5.58 -9.97
C ILE A 227 -4.33 4.05 -9.89
N LEU A 228 -3.83 3.51 -8.78
CA LEU A 228 -3.74 2.06 -8.55
C LEU A 228 -5.12 1.39 -8.57
N GLN A 229 -6.16 2.04 -8.02
CA GLN A 229 -7.51 1.51 -8.02
C GLN A 229 -8.10 1.42 -9.45
N ASN A 230 -7.77 2.37 -10.32
CA ASN A 230 -8.12 2.28 -11.73
C ASN A 230 -7.30 1.22 -12.48
N LYS A 231 -6.02 1.04 -12.13
CA LYS A 231 -5.19 -0.06 -12.66
C LYS A 231 -5.65 -1.44 -12.19
N TYR A 232 -6.17 -1.53 -10.96
CA TYR A 232 -6.71 -2.74 -10.36
C TYR A 232 -7.95 -3.23 -11.09
N LYS A 233 -8.96 -2.37 -11.25
CA LYS A 233 -10.19 -2.67 -12.02
C LYS A 233 -9.85 -3.20 -13.42
N ASN A 234 -8.90 -2.54 -14.09
CA ASN A 234 -8.46 -2.84 -15.45
C ASN A 234 -7.26 -3.80 -15.54
N ALA A 235 -6.93 -4.54 -14.47
CA ALA A 235 -5.79 -5.45 -14.45
C ALA A 235 -5.99 -6.64 -15.38
N ILE A 236 -4.88 -7.17 -15.92
CA ILE A 236 -4.87 -8.09 -17.05
C ILE A 236 -4.47 -9.50 -16.59
N ARG A 237 -5.15 -10.55 -17.07
CA ARG A 237 -4.77 -11.92 -16.73
C ARG A 237 -3.50 -12.35 -17.49
N VAL A 238 -2.60 -12.99 -16.77
CA VAL A 238 -1.38 -13.62 -17.30
C VAL A 238 -1.31 -15.09 -16.94
N GLN A 239 -0.60 -15.86 -17.76
CA GLN A 239 -0.20 -17.25 -17.48
C GLN A 239 1.30 -17.40 -17.76
N VAL A 240 1.91 -18.49 -17.27
CA VAL A 240 3.30 -18.83 -17.56
C VAL A 240 3.33 -19.69 -18.83
N ASN A 241 4.14 -19.29 -19.82
CA ASN A 241 4.32 -20.07 -21.04
C ASN A 241 5.37 -21.19 -20.86
N SER A 242 5.53 -22.05 -21.86
CA SER A 242 6.50 -23.16 -21.87
C SER A 242 7.97 -22.73 -21.69
N ARG A 243 8.29 -21.44 -21.89
CA ARG A 243 9.61 -20.84 -21.65
C ARG A 243 9.74 -20.21 -20.26
N GLY A 244 8.80 -20.47 -19.34
CA GLY A 244 8.83 -19.93 -17.98
C GLY A 244 8.59 -18.42 -17.87
N ASN A 245 8.00 -17.78 -18.89
CA ASN A 245 7.76 -16.33 -18.95
C ASN A 245 6.26 -16.00 -18.87
N LEU A 246 5.92 -14.81 -18.36
CA LEU A 246 4.53 -14.33 -18.34
C LEU A 246 4.04 -13.98 -19.75
N GLN A 247 2.88 -14.50 -20.11
CA GLN A 247 2.16 -14.23 -21.35
C GLN A 247 0.73 -13.76 -21.05
N LEU A 248 0.21 -12.84 -21.86
CA LEU A 248 -1.16 -12.32 -21.73
C LEU A 248 -2.17 -13.37 -22.22
N VAL A 249 -3.29 -13.51 -21.50
CA VAL A 249 -4.41 -14.37 -21.94
C VAL A 249 -5.28 -13.58 -22.92
N ALA A 250 -5.16 -13.88 -24.23
CA ALA A 250 -5.70 -13.04 -25.31
C ALA A 250 -7.23 -12.82 -25.23
N ASP A 251 -7.99 -13.83 -24.84
CA ASP A 251 -9.46 -13.76 -24.80
C ASP A 251 -10.01 -12.99 -23.58
N GLN A 252 -9.15 -12.64 -22.61
CA GLN A 252 -9.52 -11.92 -21.40
C GLN A 252 -8.90 -10.50 -21.33
N LEU A 253 -8.47 -9.97 -22.47
CA LEU A 253 -7.91 -8.62 -22.57
C LEU A 253 -9.01 -7.55 -22.42
N PRO A 254 -8.83 -6.55 -21.53
CA PRO A 254 -9.72 -5.40 -21.47
C PRO A 254 -9.81 -4.68 -22.83
N LYS A 255 -11.04 -4.27 -23.20
CA LYS A 255 -11.26 -3.33 -24.31
C LYS A 255 -10.85 -1.92 -23.88
N ASP A 256 -10.35 -1.13 -24.82
CA ASP A 256 -10.13 0.30 -24.64
C ASP A 256 -11.45 1.10 -24.78
N PRO A 257 -11.45 2.42 -24.52
CA PRO A 257 -12.66 3.25 -24.68
C PRO A 257 -13.22 3.29 -26.10
N GLY A 258 -12.43 2.92 -27.12
CA GLY A 258 -12.85 2.77 -28.52
C GLY A 258 -13.26 1.34 -28.89
N GLY A 259 -13.45 0.46 -27.90
CA GLY A 259 -13.89 -0.93 -28.08
C GLY A 259 -12.81 -1.91 -28.57
N ARG A 260 -11.58 -1.45 -28.84
CA ARG A 260 -10.49 -2.30 -29.36
C ARG A 260 -9.86 -3.09 -28.21
N ARG A 261 -9.60 -4.40 -28.41
CA ARG A 261 -8.87 -5.23 -27.44
C ARG A 261 -7.43 -4.70 -27.30
N LYS A 262 -6.96 -4.44 -26.07
CA LYS A 262 -5.56 -4.07 -25.82
C LYS A 262 -4.60 -5.18 -26.27
N THR A 263 -3.83 -4.98 -27.34
CA THR A 263 -2.84 -5.98 -27.82
C THR A 263 -1.64 -6.16 -26.90
N ARG A 264 -1.41 -5.25 -25.94
CA ARG A 264 -0.24 -5.26 -25.04
C ARG A 264 -0.55 -4.64 -23.68
N ALA A 265 0.00 -5.22 -22.62
CA ALA A 265 0.00 -4.64 -21.27
C ALA A 265 1.10 -3.57 -21.12
N LEU A 266 0.71 -2.36 -20.68
CA LEU A 266 1.65 -1.28 -20.42
C LEU A 266 2.56 -1.61 -19.22
N PRO A 267 3.79 -1.06 -19.13
CA PRO A 267 4.67 -1.21 -17.97
C PRO A 267 4.08 -0.74 -16.62
N THR A 268 2.95 -0.04 -16.63
CA THR A 268 2.19 0.40 -15.45
C THR A 268 0.84 -0.33 -15.28
N ASP A 269 0.53 -1.31 -16.12
CA ASP A 269 -0.66 -2.15 -15.95
C ASP A 269 -0.36 -3.29 -14.97
N LEU A 270 -1.29 -3.51 -14.03
CA LEU A 270 -1.25 -4.60 -13.06
C LEU A 270 -1.68 -5.92 -13.71
N VAL A 271 -1.13 -7.04 -13.23
CA VAL A 271 -1.35 -8.38 -13.78
C VAL A 271 -1.67 -9.40 -12.69
N PHE A 272 -2.61 -10.32 -12.97
CA PHE A 272 -3.01 -11.41 -12.06
C PHE A 272 -2.97 -12.76 -12.77
N MET A 273 -2.79 -13.84 -12.01
CA MET A 273 -2.82 -15.23 -12.52
C MET A 273 -4.10 -15.97 -12.13
N ASP A 274 -4.46 -15.89 -10.84
CA ASP A 274 -5.58 -16.63 -10.27
C ASP A 274 -6.78 -15.71 -10.03
N ASP A 275 -7.97 -16.29 -10.10
CA ASP A 275 -9.20 -15.62 -9.71
C ASP A 275 -9.26 -15.42 -8.18
N SER A 276 -9.92 -14.36 -7.72
CA SER A 276 -10.11 -14.17 -6.27
C SER A 276 -11.02 -15.26 -5.69
N PRO A 277 -10.80 -15.65 -4.42
CA PRO A 277 -11.76 -16.47 -3.67
C PRO A 277 -13.07 -15.71 -3.42
N ASP A 278 -14.08 -16.42 -2.94
CA ASP A 278 -15.29 -15.78 -2.42
C ASP A 278 -15.01 -15.08 -1.08
N TYR A 279 -15.10 -13.74 -1.09
CA TYR A 279 -14.97 -12.92 0.10
C TYR A 279 -16.26 -12.79 0.93
N CYS A 280 -17.40 -13.32 0.45
CA CYS A 280 -18.68 -13.23 1.17
C CYS A 280 -18.70 -14.06 2.47
N ARG A 281 -18.10 -15.25 2.43
CA ARG A 281 -18.03 -16.20 3.56
C ARG A 281 -16.62 -16.22 4.16
N GLN A 282 -16.53 -16.58 5.44
CA GLN A 282 -15.23 -16.80 6.08
C GLN A 282 -14.68 -18.17 5.66
N ASP A 283 -13.47 -18.18 5.10
CA ASP A 283 -12.73 -19.39 4.79
C ASP A 283 -11.26 -19.21 5.22
N ARG A 284 -10.83 -20.02 6.19
CA ARG A 284 -9.47 -20.01 6.73
C ARG A 284 -8.43 -20.53 5.73
N ALA A 285 -8.82 -21.40 4.78
CA ALA A 285 -7.92 -21.93 3.77
C ALA A 285 -7.69 -20.91 2.65
N ALA A 286 -8.75 -20.25 2.17
CA ALA A 286 -8.63 -19.13 1.22
C ALA A 286 -8.09 -17.84 1.86
N GLY A 287 -8.12 -17.72 3.19
CA GLY A 287 -7.69 -16.53 3.94
C GLY A 287 -8.73 -15.40 3.96
N THR A 288 -10.00 -15.71 3.74
CA THR A 288 -11.10 -14.73 3.71
C THR A 288 -11.77 -14.61 5.08
N LEU A 289 -12.10 -13.38 5.48
CA LEU A 289 -12.77 -13.10 6.77
C LEU A 289 -14.31 -13.14 6.68
N GLY A 290 -14.87 -13.13 5.47
CA GLY A 290 -16.31 -12.95 5.24
C GLY A 290 -16.77 -11.49 5.36
N THR A 291 -18.05 -11.24 5.07
CA THR A 291 -18.66 -9.90 5.18
C THR A 291 -19.65 -9.73 6.34
N GLN A 292 -19.83 -10.77 7.18
CA GLN A 292 -20.67 -10.72 8.36
C GLN A 292 -20.20 -9.64 9.34
N GLY A 293 -21.13 -8.94 10.00
CA GLY A 293 -20.83 -7.88 10.96
C GLY A 293 -20.33 -6.56 10.34
N ARG A 294 -20.31 -6.44 9.00
CA ARG A 294 -19.89 -5.20 8.32
C ARG A 294 -21.05 -4.24 8.11
N ILE A 295 -20.77 -2.95 8.30
CA ILE A 295 -21.70 -1.86 7.99
C ILE A 295 -21.89 -1.76 6.48
N CYS A 296 -23.14 -1.67 6.03
CA CYS A 296 -23.55 -1.45 4.64
C CYS A 296 -24.46 -0.23 4.52
N ARG A 297 -24.80 0.16 3.29
CA ARG A 297 -25.79 1.19 2.98
C ARG A 297 -26.95 0.61 2.20
N ARG A 298 -28.17 0.79 2.70
CA ARG A 298 -29.40 0.47 1.99
C ARG A 298 -29.59 1.40 0.79
N GLY A 299 -30.04 0.85 -0.34
CA GLY A 299 -30.31 1.62 -1.57
C GLY A 299 -29.08 2.15 -2.30
N SER A 300 -27.85 1.72 -1.95
CA SER A 300 -26.66 1.96 -2.78
C SER A 300 -26.47 0.79 -3.73
N ASP A 301 -26.37 1.06 -5.03
CA ASP A 301 -25.94 0.08 -6.05
C ASP A 301 -24.41 -0.17 -6.02
N GLY A 302 -23.70 0.56 -5.16
CA GLY A 302 -22.25 0.48 -5.01
C GLY A 302 -21.76 -0.78 -4.29
N ALA A 303 -20.44 -0.86 -4.10
CA ALA A 303 -19.84 -1.91 -3.29
C ALA A 303 -20.28 -1.84 -1.81
N ASP A 304 -20.58 -0.63 -1.31
CA ASP A 304 -21.16 -0.41 0.03
C ASP A 304 -22.64 -0.79 0.15
N GLY A 305 -23.31 -1.09 -0.97
CA GLY A 305 -24.69 -1.55 -1.01
C GLY A 305 -24.91 -2.81 -0.19
N CYS A 306 -25.96 -2.86 0.62
CA CYS A 306 -26.25 -4.04 1.45
C CYS A 306 -26.45 -5.33 0.61
N ASP A 307 -27.04 -5.25 -0.58
CA ASP A 307 -27.21 -6.41 -1.46
C ASP A 307 -25.86 -6.92 -1.98
N SER A 308 -24.95 -6.00 -2.32
CA SER A 308 -23.61 -6.29 -2.78
C SER A 308 -22.69 -6.81 -1.67
N LEU A 309 -22.69 -6.15 -0.51
CA LEU A 309 -21.77 -6.42 0.59
C LEU A 309 -22.21 -7.60 1.46
N CYS A 310 -23.51 -7.71 1.77
CA CYS A 310 -24.06 -8.79 2.59
C CYS A 310 -24.34 -10.07 1.78
N CYS A 311 -24.12 -10.03 0.46
CA CYS A 311 -24.19 -11.18 -0.44
C CYS A 311 -25.52 -11.96 -0.34
N GLY A 312 -26.65 -11.24 -0.32
CA GLY A 312 -27.98 -11.82 -0.23
C GLY A 312 -28.39 -12.38 1.15
N ARG A 313 -27.52 -12.35 2.17
CA ARG A 313 -27.87 -12.79 3.55
C ARG A 313 -28.79 -11.81 4.29
N GLY A 314 -28.99 -10.61 3.74
CA GLY A 314 -29.66 -9.50 4.40
C GLY A 314 -28.80 -8.85 5.50
N TYR A 315 -29.42 -7.93 6.21
CA TYR A 315 -28.80 -7.09 7.24
C TYR A 315 -29.76 -6.86 8.41
N ASN A 316 -29.21 -6.42 9.54
CA ASN A 316 -29.95 -5.91 10.70
C ASN A 316 -29.78 -4.39 10.76
N THR A 317 -30.84 -3.66 11.08
CA THR A 317 -30.80 -2.21 11.27
C THR A 317 -30.72 -1.88 12.75
N TYR A 318 -29.73 -1.09 13.14
CA TYR A 318 -29.56 -0.60 14.51
C TYR A 318 -29.67 0.91 14.54
N THR A 319 -30.41 1.43 15.53
CA THR A 319 -30.46 2.85 15.83
C THR A 319 -29.30 3.16 16.77
N VAL A 320 -28.29 3.88 16.27
CA VAL A 320 -27.06 4.21 16.99
C VAL A 320 -27.00 5.71 17.24
N GLU A 321 -26.88 6.07 18.51
CA GLU A 321 -26.65 7.44 18.95
C GLU A 321 -25.17 7.81 18.70
N GLN A 322 -24.93 8.77 17.81
CA GLN A 322 -23.59 9.19 17.40
C GLN A 322 -23.33 10.64 17.82
N THR A 323 -22.44 10.82 18.80
CA THR A 323 -21.96 12.16 19.18
C THR A 323 -20.86 12.63 18.24
N THR A 324 -21.05 13.79 17.61
CA THR A 324 -20.12 14.41 16.66
C THR A 324 -19.85 15.87 17.02
N LYS A 325 -18.70 16.39 16.57
CA LYS A 325 -18.40 17.83 16.71
C LYS A 325 -19.24 18.61 15.71
N CYS A 326 -20.04 19.54 16.20
CA CYS A 326 -20.95 20.39 15.43
C CYS A 326 -20.78 21.86 15.80
N ASN A 327 -21.43 22.75 15.04
CA ASN A 327 -21.52 24.19 15.32
C ASN A 327 -20.16 24.84 15.66
N CYS A 328 -19.11 24.37 15.00
CA CYS A 328 -17.74 24.79 15.27
C CYS A 328 -17.55 26.27 14.92
N LYS A 329 -17.16 27.07 15.92
CA LYS A 329 -16.81 28.48 15.76
C LYS A 329 -15.31 28.67 15.99
N PHE A 330 -14.71 29.59 15.24
CA PHE A 330 -13.35 30.04 15.49
C PHE A 330 -13.39 31.20 16.49
N GLU A 331 -12.85 30.99 17.67
CA GLU A 331 -12.59 32.06 18.65
C GLU A 331 -11.36 32.83 18.20
N TRP A 332 -11.42 34.17 18.26
CA TRP A 332 -10.32 35.07 17.85
C TRP A 332 -9.19 35.07 18.89
N CYS A 333 -8.52 33.93 18.99
CA CYS A 333 -7.28 33.65 19.71
C CYS A 333 -6.70 32.28 19.27
N CYS A 334 -6.92 31.91 18.00
CA CYS A 334 -6.44 30.68 17.35
C CYS A 334 -7.07 29.35 17.82
N LYS A 335 -8.31 29.37 18.36
CA LYS A 335 -8.99 28.16 18.85
C LYS A 335 -10.29 27.90 18.11
N VAL A 336 -10.49 26.65 17.66
CA VAL A 336 -11.80 26.18 17.16
C VAL A 336 -12.54 25.51 18.32
N VAL A 337 -13.68 26.08 18.71
CA VAL A 337 -14.58 25.51 19.71
C VAL A 337 -15.79 24.94 19.00
N CYS A 338 -16.03 23.65 19.21
CA CYS A 338 -17.20 22.93 18.71
C CYS A 338 -18.08 22.50 19.88
N GLN A 339 -19.39 22.50 19.65
CA GLN A 339 -20.32 21.78 20.51
C GLN A 339 -20.25 20.28 20.18
N MET A 340 -20.62 19.43 21.13
CA MET A 340 -20.84 18.02 20.88
C MET A 340 -22.34 17.85 20.61
N CYS A 341 -22.72 17.65 19.34
CA CYS A 341 -24.09 17.31 18.98
C CYS A 341 -24.24 15.80 19.00
N THR A 342 -25.32 15.33 19.59
CA THR A 342 -25.71 13.93 19.54
C THR A 342 -26.80 13.76 18.50
N ASN A 343 -26.58 12.87 17.52
CA ASN A 343 -27.56 12.59 16.47
C ASN A 343 -27.84 11.08 16.41
N THR A 344 -29.11 10.74 16.25
CA THR A 344 -29.59 9.37 16.18
C THR A 344 -29.55 8.89 14.72
N THR A 345 -28.66 7.97 14.41
CA THR A 345 -28.43 7.48 13.04
C THR A 345 -28.79 6.01 12.90
N GLN A 346 -29.36 5.61 11.75
CA GLN A 346 -29.56 4.19 11.45
C GLN A 346 -28.31 3.61 10.79
N VAL A 347 -27.88 2.45 11.28
CA VAL A 347 -26.72 1.71 10.78
C VAL A 347 -27.19 0.30 10.40
N ASP A 348 -27.05 -0.04 9.12
CA ASP A 348 -27.35 -1.37 8.59
C ASP A 348 -26.09 -2.25 8.66
N ILE A 349 -26.18 -3.44 9.26
CA ILE A 349 -25.06 -4.36 9.48
C ILE A 349 -25.38 -5.74 8.86
N CYS A 350 -24.49 -6.24 8.01
CA CYS A 350 -24.64 -7.53 7.35
C CYS A 350 -24.74 -8.71 8.32
N LYS A 351 -25.71 -9.60 8.05
CA LYS A 351 -25.89 -10.87 8.75
C LYS A 351 -24.77 -11.88 8.48
#